data_AF-A0A660MAD2-F1
#
_entry.id   AF-A0A660MAD2-F1
#
_cell.length_a   1.000
_cell.length_b   1.000
_cell.length_c   1.000
_cell.angle_alpha   90.00
_cell.angle_beta   90.00
_cell.angle_gamma   90.00
#
_symmetry.space_group_name_H-M   'P 1'
#
loop_
_entity.id
_entity.type
_entity.pdbx_description
1 polymer ?
#
loop_
_entity_poly.entity_id
_entity_poly.type
_entity_poly.pdbx_seq_one_letter_code
_entity_poly.pdbx_strand_id
1 'polypeptide(L)'
;LYPMPDNAARFCGSHHIQPQLTPLASIFDISHEGVRALLQVVLNVIFFVPLGAFLRAMYRVRWWTVVAIGLMTSVVIELTQLTGVFGVYPCSYRLFDVDDLLLNTSGALLGFWSGWLLPNLRDTERGATTIRQPGLVRRIVAFVVDMTGVAIGSTIVMVALTLFNVLHSRQWTEQMQMLTQIVPYGFIALVHAILPLVAQGRTLGGWLTGISLDDRPRGWFHRVVFYAVRLLYIAVLSMVHLPFVSLMTLLVTIVLWYRYKQLPYAVLDRYWPTRHTPTTDDE
;
A
#
# COMPACT_ATOMS: atom_id res chain seq x y z
N LEU A 1 -17.32 8.40 -6.50
CA LEU A 1 -17.99 8.12 -7.77
C LEU A 1 -16.93 7.81 -8.81
N TYR A 2 -16.83 6.57 -9.25
CA TYR A 2 -16.11 6.17 -10.46
C TYR A 2 -17.16 5.38 -11.28
N PRO A 3 -17.23 5.52 -12.61
CA PRO A 3 -16.25 6.13 -13.52
C PRO A 3 -16.28 7.65 -13.56
N MET A 4 -15.17 8.24 -14.03
CA MET A 4 -15.02 9.67 -14.24
C MET A 4 -15.92 10.16 -15.38
N PRO A 5 -16.43 11.41 -15.32
CA PRO A 5 -17.21 11.99 -16.40
C PRO A 5 -16.33 12.25 -17.63
N ASP A 6 -16.78 11.78 -18.80
CA ASP A 6 -16.03 11.88 -20.08
C ASP A 6 -15.70 13.33 -20.51
N ASN A 7 -16.40 14.32 -19.95
CA ASN A 7 -16.16 15.74 -20.22
C ASN A 7 -16.11 16.54 -18.90
N ALA A 8 -14.89 16.74 -18.39
CA ALA A 8 -14.63 17.50 -17.17
C ALA A 8 -15.15 18.94 -17.24
N ALA A 9 -15.05 19.63 -18.37
CA ALA A 9 -15.52 21.01 -18.52
C ALA A 9 -17.05 21.12 -18.39
N ARG A 10 -17.80 20.18 -18.98
CA ARG A 10 -19.26 20.12 -18.85
C ARG A 10 -19.69 19.72 -17.44
N PHE A 11 -18.99 18.76 -16.82
CA PHE A 11 -19.23 18.38 -15.44
C PHE A 11 -19.03 19.57 -14.50
N CYS A 12 -17.88 20.23 -14.59
CA CYS A 12 -17.53 21.39 -13.78
C CYS A 12 -18.40 22.63 -14.05
N GLY A 13 -18.97 22.78 -15.25
CA GLY A 13 -19.93 23.85 -15.54
C GLY A 13 -21.31 23.66 -14.90
N SER A 14 -21.61 22.46 -14.38
CA SER A 14 -22.89 22.14 -13.71
C SER A 14 -22.72 21.74 -12.23
N HIS A 15 -21.52 21.35 -11.82
CA HIS A 15 -21.19 20.91 -10.47
C HIS A 15 -20.21 21.89 -9.83
N HIS A 16 -20.75 22.86 -9.09
CA HIS A 16 -19.96 23.74 -8.22
C HIS A 16 -20.20 23.34 -6.77
N ILE A 17 -19.28 22.55 -6.21
CA ILE A 17 -19.35 22.11 -4.83
C ILE A 17 -18.56 23.10 -3.97
N GLN A 18 -19.28 23.83 -3.12
CA GLN A 18 -18.68 24.74 -2.14
C GLN A 18 -18.06 23.93 -0.98
N PRO A 19 -16.94 24.39 -0.40
CA PRO A 19 -16.37 23.78 0.81
C PRO A 19 -17.36 23.83 1.98
N GLN A 20 -17.46 22.73 2.74
CA GLN A 20 -18.11 22.74 4.05
C GLN A 20 -17.08 23.10 5.11
N LEU A 21 -17.26 24.25 5.73
CA LEU A 21 -16.36 24.77 6.76
C LEU A 21 -16.97 24.75 8.17
N THR A 22 -18.21 24.27 8.29
CA THR A 22 -18.93 24.21 9.55
C THR A 22 -18.48 22.98 10.34
N PRO A 23 -17.83 23.14 11.51
CA PRO A 23 -17.42 22.00 12.31
C PRO A 23 -18.63 21.23 12.86
N LEU A 24 -18.48 19.90 12.91
CA LEU A 24 -19.44 18.90 13.37
C LEU A 24 -20.71 18.78 12.53
N ALA A 25 -20.78 19.43 11.37
CA ALA A 25 -21.90 19.32 10.44
C ALA A 25 -22.18 17.86 10.06
N SER A 26 -21.14 17.08 9.77
CA SER A 26 -21.27 15.68 9.36
C SER A 26 -21.89 14.79 10.45
N ILE A 27 -21.74 15.18 11.72
CA ILE A 27 -22.30 14.46 12.88
C ILE A 27 -23.76 14.84 13.08
N PHE A 28 -24.09 16.13 12.96
CA PHE A 28 -25.48 16.59 13.06
C PHE A 28 -26.34 16.07 11.90
N ASP A 29 -25.74 15.92 10.72
CA ASP A 29 -26.37 15.38 9.53
C ASP A 29 -26.67 13.87 9.65
N ILE A 30 -26.09 13.14 10.62
CA ILE A 30 -26.44 11.72 10.88
C ILE A 30 -27.93 11.57 11.17
N SER A 31 -28.53 12.53 11.86
CA SER A 31 -29.97 12.52 12.17
C SER A 31 -30.86 12.64 10.92
N HIS A 32 -30.34 13.23 9.84
CA HIS A 32 -31.08 13.50 8.61
C HIS A 32 -30.72 12.51 7.47
N GLU A 33 -29.43 12.21 7.32
CA GLU A 33 -28.88 11.35 6.26
C GLU A 33 -28.69 9.88 6.68
N GLY A 34 -28.87 9.59 7.97
CA GLY A 34 -28.85 8.24 8.54
C GLY A 34 -27.52 7.50 8.31
N VAL A 35 -27.61 6.30 7.74
CA VAL A 35 -26.47 5.36 7.60
C VAL A 35 -25.35 5.93 6.73
N ARG A 36 -25.65 6.79 5.75
CA ARG A 36 -24.62 7.34 4.85
C ARG A 36 -23.65 8.26 5.60
N ALA A 37 -24.17 9.24 6.33
CA ALA A 37 -23.36 10.13 7.16
C ALA A 37 -22.62 9.35 8.26
N LEU A 38 -23.26 8.35 8.88
CA LEU A 38 -22.58 7.48 9.84
C LEU A 38 -21.38 6.75 9.21
N LEU A 39 -21.54 6.18 8.02
CA LEU A 39 -20.44 5.51 7.32
C LEU A 39 -19.34 6.49 6.94
N GLN A 40 -19.65 7.71 6.51
CA GLN A 40 -18.63 8.73 6.25
C GLN A 40 -17.79 9.01 7.50
N VAL A 41 -18.46 9.26 8.63
CA VAL A 41 -17.80 9.53 9.91
C VAL A 41 -16.89 8.38 10.33
N VAL A 42 -17.42 7.15 10.33
CA VAL A 42 -16.68 5.95 10.76
C VAL A 42 -15.52 5.64 9.81
N LEU A 43 -15.74 5.72 8.49
CA LEU A 43 -14.71 5.38 7.51
C LEU A 43 -13.56 6.39 7.51
N ASN A 44 -13.82 7.69 7.71
CA ASN A 44 -12.76 8.70 7.81
C ASN A 44 -11.86 8.44 9.03
N VAL A 45 -12.46 8.12 10.19
CA VAL A 45 -11.69 7.70 11.37
C VAL A 45 -10.87 6.45 11.07
N ILE A 46 -11.50 5.37 10.56
CA ILE A 46 -10.82 4.10 10.29
C ILE A 46 -9.68 4.26 9.28
N PHE A 47 -9.85 5.13 8.28
CA PHE A 47 -8.87 5.35 7.22
C PHE A 47 -7.50 5.82 7.75
N PHE A 48 -7.48 6.61 8.83
CA PHE A 48 -6.25 7.12 9.44
C PHE A 48 -5.70 6.28 10.59
N VAL A 49 -6.46 5.30 11.12
CA VAL A 49 -5.98 4.38 12.16
C VAL A 49 -4.67 3.66 11.77
N PRO A 50 -4.52 3.09 10.54
CA PRO A 50 -3.28 2.46 10.13
C PRO A 50 -2.07 3.40 10.17
N LEU A 51 -2.22 4.68 9.79
CA LEU A 51 -1.15 5.66 9.82
C LEU A 51 -0.60 5.87 11.24
N GLY A 52 -1.49 6.07 12.20
CA GLY A 52 -1.10 6.26 13.60
C GLY A 52 -0.42 5.03 14.20
N ALA A 53 -0.97 3.84 13.91
CA ALA A 53 -0.43 2.58 14.41
C ALA A 53 0.96 2.30 13.80
N PHE A 54 1.13 2.57 12.50
CA PHE A 54 2.40 2.46 11.80
C PHE A 54 3.47 3.39 12.39
N LEU A 55 3.15 4.69 12.57
CA LEU A 55 4.08 5.66 13.13
C LEU A 55 4.55 5.25 14.54
N ARG A 56 3.63 4.75 15.37
CA ARG A 56 3.96 4.22 16.70
C ARG A 56 4.87 3.01 16.63
N ALA A 57 4.52 2.03 15.80
CA ALA A 57 5.26 0.75 15.70
C ALA A 57 6.66 0.93 15.12
N MET A 58 6.86 1.91 14.24
CA MET A 58 8.11 2.13 13.51
C MET A 58 9.02 3.19 14.15
N TYR A 59 8.46 4.24 14.75
CA TYR A 59 9.23 5.38 15.24
C TYR A 59 8.98 5.65 16.73
N ARG A 60 9.97 6.25 17.41
CA ARG A 60 9.83 6.74 18.80
C ARG A 60 9.13 8.10 18.84
N VAL A 61 7.93 8.17 18.26
CA VAL A 61 7.12 9.40 18.22
C VAL A 61 6.20 9.52 19.43
N ARG A 62 5.86 10.77 19.76
CA ARG A 62 4.87 11.11 20.79
C ARG A 62 3.51 11.34 20.12
N TRP A 63 2.43 11.27 20.90
CA TRP A 63 1.06 11.34 20.36
C TRP A 63 0.81 12.64 19.57
N TRP A 64 1.36 13.77 20.02
CA TRP A 64 1.19 15.05 19.33
C TRP A 64 1.90 15.11 17.98
N THR A 65 3.01 14.37 17.80
CA THR A 65 3.67 14.24 16.49
C THR A 65 2.76 13.48 15.53
N VAL A 66 2.06 12.44 16.00
CA VAL A 66 1.10 11.70 15.17
C VAL A 66 -0.12 12.55 14.85
N VAL A 67 -0.62 13.35 15.79
CA VAL A 67 -1.69 14.32 15.54
C VAL A 67 -1.27 15.32 14.46
N ALA A 68 -0.07 15.89 14.55
CA ALA A 68 0.44 16.83 13.56
C ALA A 68 0.58 16.18 12.17
N ILE A 69 1.15 14.97 12.08
CA ILE A 69 1.30 14.25 10.81
C ILE A 69 -0.09 13.88 10.24
N GLY A 70 -1.01 13.40 11.08
CA GLY A 70 -2.37 13.07 10.68
C GLY A 70 -3.10 14.29 10.12
N LEU A 71 -3.05 15.42 10.84
CA LEU A 71 -3.66 16.67 10.39
C LEU A 71 -3.07 17.15 9.07
N MET A 72 -1.73 17.21 8.96
CA MET A 72 -1.07 17.65 7.71
C MET A 72 -1.41 16.73 6.54
N THR A 73 -1.44 15.41 6.77
CA THR A 73 -1.82 14.44 5.74
C THR A 73 -3.27 14.64 5.29
N SER A 74 -4.20 14.85 6.24
CA SER A 74 -5.60 15.13 5.93
C SER A 74 -5.77 16.44 5.16
N VAL A 75 -5.03 17.50 5.53
CA VAL A 75 -5.05 18.77 4.81
C VAL A 75 -4.57 18.59 3.37
N VAL A 76 -3.49 17.83 3.13
CA VAL A 76 -3.02 17.55 1.77
C VAL A 76 -4.08 16.81 0.95
N ILE A 77 -4.77 15.83 1.55
CA ILE A 77 -5.85 15.07 0.89
C ILE A 77 -7.02 15.99 0.53
N GLU A 78 -7.49 16.80 1.46
CA GLU A 78 -8.61 17.71 1.24
C GLU A 78 -8.25 18.83 0.25
N LEU A 79 -7.03 19.37 0.30
CA LEU A 79 -6.55 20.33 -0.71
C LEU A 79 -6.46 19.72 -2.10
N THR A 80 -6.06 18.44 -2.20
CA THR A 80 -6.06 17.71 -3.48
C THR A 80 -7.47 17.64 -4.05
N GLN A 81 -8.49 17.41 -3.22
CA GLN A 81 -9.88 17.35 -3.66
C GLN A 81 -10.44 18.73 -4.05
N LEU A 82 -10.18 19.74 -3.21
CA LEU A 82 -10.61 21.12 -3.41
C LEU A 82 -10.06 21.71 -4.71
N THR A 83 -8.78 21.46 -4.99
CA THR A 83 -8.10 22.00 -6.17
C THR A 83 -8.27 21.15 -7.43
N GLY A 84 -9.08 20.08 -7.39
CA GLY A 84 -9.25 19.20 -8.54
C GLY A 84 -7.94 18.51 -8.94
N VAL A 85 -7.23 17.94 -7.97
CA VAL A 85 -5.89 17.36 -8.12
C VAL A 85 -4.89 18.41 -8.60
N PHE A 86 -4.78 19.52 -7.85
CA PHE A 86 -3.85 20.62 -8.13
C PHE A 86 -3.98 21.22 -9.54
N GLY A 87 -5.22 21.39 -10.01
CA GLY A 87 -5.53 22.01 -11.30
C GLY A 87 -5.54 21.06 -12.50
N VAL A 88 -5.42 19.74 -12.28
CA VAL A 88 -5.70 18.76 -13.34
C VAL A 88 -7.17 18.84 -13.78
N TYR A 89 -8.07 19.15 -12.85
CA TYR A 89 -9.48 19.40 -13.12
C TYR A 89 -9.84 20.87 -12.89
N PRO A 90 -10.75 21.44 -13.71
CA PRO A 90 -11.13 22.84 -13.60
C PRO A 90 -12.08 23.15 -12.42
N CYS A 91 -12.49 22.15 -11.64
CA CYS A 91 -13.33 22.33 -10.45
C CYS A 91 -12.99 21.32 -9.34
N SER A 92 -13.52 21.59 -8.13
CA SER A 92 -13.50 20.64 -7.03
C SER A 92 -14.23 19.35 -7.43
N TYR A 93 -13.54 18.23 -7.28
CA TYR A 93 -14.10 16.92 -7.61
C TYR A 93 -14.94 16.35 -6.46
N ARG A 94 -14.65 16.78 -5.22
CA ARG A 94 -15.38 16.42 -4.00
C ARG A 94 -15.38 17.60 -3.03
N LEU A 95 -16.37 17.60 -2.14
CA LEU A 95 -16.56 18.60 -1.09
C LEU A 95 -15.37 18.55 -0.11
N PHE A 96 -14.66 19.68 0.02
CA PHE A 96 -13.71 19.89 1.11
C PHE A 96 -14.50 19.95 2.41
N ASP A 97 -14.15 19.09 3.38
CA ASP A 97 -14.86 18.99 4.66
C ASP A 97 -13.89 19.20 5.84
N VAL A 98 -14.17 20.20 6.68
CA VAL A 98 -13.40 20.43 7.91
C VAL A 98 -13.57 19.27 8.90
N ASP A 99 -14.71 18.58 8.87
CA ASP A 99 -14.94 17.43 9.74
C ASP A 99 -14.06 16.25 9.35
N ASP A 100 -13.76 16.10 8.06
CA ASP A 100 -12.83 15.07 7.60
C ASP A 100 -11.44 15.28 8.21
N LEU A 101 -10.98 16.53 8.34
CA LEU A 101 -9.72 16.85 9.04
C LEU A 101 -9.74 16.38 10.50
N LEU A 102 -10.83 16.63 11.22
CA LEU A 102 -10.98 16.26 12.63
C LEU A 102 -11.08 14.74 12.80
N LEU A 103 -11.88 14.08 11.97
CA LEU A 103 -12.12 12.64 12.02
C LEU A 103 -10.86 11.85 11.63
N ASN A 104 -10.18 12.26 10.56
CA ASN A 104 -8.92 11.67 10.13
C ASN A 104 -7.84 11.85 11.20
N THR A 105 -7.71 13.04 11.79
CA THR A 105 -6.74 13.30 12.86
C THR A 105 -7.06 12.46 14.11
N SER A 106 -8.34 12.32 14.45
CA SER A 106 -8.80 11.45 15.55
C SER A 106 -8.49 9.98 15.26
N GLY A 107 -8.69 9.53 14.01
CA GLY A 107 -8.28 8.22 13.53
C GLY A 107 -6.79 7.96 13.71
N ALA A 108 -5.93 8.91 13.33
CA ALA A 108 -4.49 8.80 13.53
C ALA A 108 -4.12 8.69 15.03
N LEU A 109 -4.80 9.45 15.89
CA LEU A 109 -4.60 9.34 17.33
C LEU A 109 -5.03 7.96 17.86
N LEU A 110 -6.21 7.46 17.49
CA LEU A 110 -6.68 6.12 17.84
C LEU A 110 -5.73 5.03 17.33
N GLY A 111 -5.18 5.22 16.13
CA GLY A 111 -4.10 4.41 15.58
C GLY A 111 -2.86 4.37 16.47
N PHE A 112 -2.40 5.53 16.94
CA PHE A 112 -1.24 5.61 17.83
C PHE A 112 -1.44 4.82 19.14
N TRP A 113 -2.63 4.90 19.73
CA TRP A 113 -2.97 4.15 20.95
C TRP A 113 -3.18 2.66 20.69
N SER A 114 -3.81 2.27 19.59
CA SER A 114 -3.96 0.86 19.22
C SER A 114 -2.65 0.23 18.75
N GLY A 115 -1.68 1.04 18.29
CA GLY A 115 -0.34 0.60 17.89
C GLY A 115 0.47 -0.10 18.99
N TRP A 116 0.05 -0.01 20.25
CA TRP A 116 0.61 -0.81 21.35
C TRP A 116 0.33 -2.31 21.22
N LEU A 117 -0.69 -2.70 20.46
CA LEU A 117 -1.02 -4.09 20.15
C LEU A 117 -0.14 -4.67 19.03
N LEU A 118 0.60 -3.82 18.31
CA LEU A 118 1.47 -4.24 17.23
C LEU A 118 2.88 -4.60 17.76
N PRO A 119 3.57 -5.55 17.12
CA PRO A 119 4.96 -5.83 17.44
C PRO A 119 5.81 -4.58 17.22
N ASN A 120 6.76 -4.35 18.10
CA ASN A 120 7.72 -3.27 17.93
C ASN A 120 8.59 -3.53 16.68
N LEU A 121 8.57 -2.59 15.73
CA LEU A 121 9.32 -2.68 14.47
C LEU A 121 10.60 -1.83 14.49
N ARG A 122 10.85 -1.09 15.58
CA ARG A 122 11.95 -0.12 15.73
C ARG A 122 13.34 -0.73 15.70
N ASP A 123 13.50 -2.00 16.08
CA ASP A 123 14.82 -2.64 16.27
C ASP A 123 15.52 -3.01 14.95
N THR A 124 15.05 -2.45 13.84
CA THR A 124 15.48 -2.81 12.49
C THR A 124 16.64 -1.94 11.98
N GLU A 125 16.88 -0.75 12.55
CA GLU A 125 17.96 0.13 12.05
C GLU A 125 19.30 -0.03 12.79
N ARG A 126 20.35 -0.12 11.94
CA ARG A 126 21.82 -0.18 12.19
C ARG A 126 22.41 -1.57 12.38
N GLY A 127 22.66 -2.26 11.25
CA GLY A 127 23.48 -3.48 11.20
C GLY A 127 22.84 -4.73 11.83
N ALA A 128 21.56 -4.64 12.23
CA ALA A 128 20.86 -5.68 12.95
C ALA A 128 20.60 -6.92 12.08
N THR A 129 20.85 -8.07 12.70
CA THR A 129 20.67 -9.43 12.18
C THR A 129 19.36 -9.60 11.42
N THR A 130 19.43 -10.17 10.21
CA THR A 130 18.25 -10.62 9.46
C THR A 130 17.33 -11.45 10.35
N ILE A 131 16.06 -11.07 10.45
CA ILE A 131 15.07 -11.81 11.23
C ILE A 131 14.73 -13.09 10.46
N ARG A 132 15.15 -14.25 10.97
CA ARG A 132 14.95 -15.55 10.30
C ARG A 132 13.52 -16.08 10.38
N GLN A 133 12.73 -15.66 11.37
CA GLN A 133 11.35 -16.12 11.54
C GLN A 133 10.40 -14.95 11.85
N PRO A 134 10.14 -14.07 10.87
CA PRO A 134 9.24 -12.94 11.09
C PRO A 134 7.79 -13.43 11.17
N GLY A 135 7.08 -12.96 12.20
CA GLY A 135 5.64 -13.18 12.36
C GLY A 135 4.79 -12.48 11.30
N LEU A 136 3.49 -12.79 11.27
CA LEU A 136 2.56 -12.33 10.23
C LEU A 136 2.52 -10.81 10.09
N VAL A 137 2.40 -10.11 11.22
CA VAL A 137 2.22 -8.64 11.22
C VAL A 137 3.42 -7.96 10.57
N ARG A 138 4.65 -8.39 10.87
CA ARG A 138 5.87 -7.84 10.27
C ARG A 138 5.91 -8.10 8.76
N ARG A 139 5.43 -9.28 8.31
CA ARG A 139 5.30 -9.61 6.87
C ARG A 139 4.24 -8.76 6.17
N ILE A 140 3.09 -8.52 6.83
CA ILE A 140 2.04 -7.64 6.31
C ILE A 140 2.57 -6.22 6.16
N VAL A 141 3.23 -5.68 7.19
CA VAL A 141 3.81 -4.33 7.12
C VAL A 141 4.85 -4.23 6.01
N ALA A 142 5.75 -5.22 5.88
CA ALA A 142 6.70 -5.25 4.77
C ALA A 142 6.00 -5.24 3.40
N PHE A 143 4.97 -6.07 3.23
CA PHE A 143 4.20 -6.16 2.00
C PHE A 143 3.44 -4.86 1.68
N VAL A 144 2.82 -4.22 2.69
CA VAL A 144 2.14 -2.93 2.51
C VAL A 144 3.14 -1.85 2.11
N VAL A 145 4.33 -1.82 2.70
CA VAL A 145 5.38 -0.85 2.33
C VAL A 145 5.89 -1.11 0.91
N ASP A 146 6.13 -2.36 0.55
CA ASP A 146 6.50 -2.74 -0.83
C ASP A 146 5.43 -2.28 -1.83
N MET A 147 4.16 -2.58 -1.56
CA MET A 147 3.04 -2.21 -2.43
C MET A 147 2.78 -0.70 -2.47
N THR A 148 3.04 0.01 -1.37
CA THR A 148 3.01 1.48 -1.35
C THR A 148 4.10 2.04 -2.28
N GLY A 149 5.31 1.47 -2.23
CA GLY A 149 6.40 1.83 -3.14
C GLY A 149 6.05 1.57 -4.60
N VAL A 150 5.44 0.42 -4.90
CA VAL A 150 4.90 0.08 -6.23
C VAL A 150 3.87 1.11 -6.69
N ALA A 151 2.91 1.45 -5.83
CA ALA A 151 1.84 2.40 -6.15
C ALA A 151 2.39 3.81 -6.42
N ILE A 152 3.32 4.29 -5.58
CA ILE A 152 3.99 5.59 -5.76
C ILE A 152 4.76 5.61 -7.09
N GLY A 153 5.61 4.61 -7.34
CA GLY A 153 6.40 4.53 -8.56
C GLY A 153 5.52 4.49 -9.82
N SER A 154 4.45 3.69 -9.78
CA SER A 154 3.49 3.58 -10.89
C SER A 154 2.73 4.89 -11.11
N THR A 155 2.33 5.57 -10.04
CA THR A 155 1.61 6.84 -10.10
C THR A 155 2.50 7.95 -10.67
N ILE A 156 3.78 8.01 -10.28
CA ILE A 156 4.74 8.98 -10.83
C ILE A 156 4.84 8.82 -12.36
N VAL A 157 5.00 7.58 -12.84
CA VAL A 157 5.07 7.31 -14.29
C VAL A 157 3.75 7.68 -14.98
N MET A 158 2.62 7.34 -14.38
CA MET A 158 1.30 7.68 -14.94
C MET A 158 1.06 9.19 -15.02
N VAL A 159 1.45 9.95 -13.98
CA VAL A 159 1.36 11.42 -13.98
C VAL A 159 2.29 12.01 -15.03
N ALA A 160 3.54 11.51 -15.14
CA ALA A 160 4.48 11.96 -16.16
C ALA A 160 3.96 11.73 -17.59
N LEU A 161 3.36 10.57 -17.86
CA LEU A 161 2.73 10.26 -19.16
C LEU A 161 1.54 11.18 -19.44
N THR A 162 0.68 11.41 -18.44
CA THR A 162 -0.46 12.33 -18.57
C THR A 162 0.01 13.75 -18.89
N LEU A 163 0.96 14.27 -18.11
CA LEU A 163 1.53 15.60 -18.30
C LEU A 163 2.17 15.75 -19.68
N PHE A 164 2.95 14.75 -20.11
CA PHE A 164 3.55 14.76 -21.44
C PHE A 164 2.50 14.88 -22.55
N ASN A 165 1.41 14.12 -22.47
CA ASN A 165 0.33 14.18 -23.46
C ASN A 165 -0.39 15.53 -23.46
N VAL A 166 -0.70 16.07 -22.27
CA VAL A 166 -1.34 17.38 -22.13
C VAL A 166 -0.46 18.49 -22.71
N LEU A 167 0.83 18.51 -22.36
CA LEU A 167 1.78 19.52 -22.84
C LEU A 167 1.99 19.48 -24.36
N HIS A 168 1.84 18.31 -24.98
CA HIS A 168 1.99 18.13 -26.43
C HIS A 168 0.66 18.06 -27.18
N SER A 169 -0.47 18.36 -26.52
CA SER A 169 -1.83 18.27 -27.09
C SER A 169 -2.12 16.92 -27.78
N ARG A 170 -1.56 15.82 -27.24
CA ARG A 170 -1.75 14.46 -27.76
C ARG A 170 -2.97 13.80 -27.12
N GLN A 171 -3.75 13.12 -27.94
CA GLN A 171 -4.84 12.26 -27.44
C GLN A 171 -4.28 10.94 -26.91
N TRP A 172 -4.98 10.37 -25.92
CA TRP A 172 -4.68 9.05 -25.40
C TRP A 172 -4.91 7.99 -26.47
N THR A 173 -3.88 7.20 -26.77
CA THR A 173 -3.94 6.07 -27.71
C THR A 173 -4.17 4.76 -26.98
N GLU A 174 -4.65 3.72 -27.68
CA GLU A 174 -4.79 2.37 -27.12
C GLU A 174 -3.45 1.83 -26.61
N GLN A 175 -2.33 2.12 -27.30
CA GLN A 175 -0.99 1.73 -26.87
C GLN A 175 -0.61 2.37 -25.52
N MET A 176 -0.96 3.63 -25.31
CA MET A 176 -0.74 4.31 -24.03
C MET A 176 -1.61 3.71 -22.92
N GLN A 177 -2.86 3.37 -23.23
CA GLN A 177 -3.74 2.70 -22.28
C GLN A 177 -3.18 1.32 -21.87
N MET A 178 -2.73 0.51 -22.82
CA MET A 178 -2.04 -0.76 -22.51
C MET A 178 -0.78 -0.54 -21.66
N LEU A 179 0.03 0.46 -21.98
CA LEU A 179 1.23 0.79 -21.21
C LEU A 179 0.88 1.09 -19.75
N THR A 180 -0.16 1.90 -19.49
CA THR A 180 -0.57 2.21 -18.10
C THR A 180 -1.02 0.98 -17.30
N GLN A 181 -1.56 -0.05 -17.95
CA GLN A 181 -1.92 -1.31 -17.30
C GLN A 181 -0.71 -2.19 -16.97
N ILE A 182 0.35 -2.11 -17.78
CA ILE A 182 1.58 -2.92 -17.61
C ILE A 182 2.52 -2.31 -16.57
N VAL A 183 2.58 -0.98 -16.48
CA VAL A 183 3.50 -0.24 -15.58
C VAL A 183 3.45 -0.77 -14.13
N PRO A 184 2.28 -0.96 -13.48
CA PRO A 184 2.22 -1.51 -12.12
C PRO A 184 2.89 -2.89 -11.98
N TYR A 185 2.68 -3.80 -12.94
CA TYR A 185 3.31 -5.12 -12.91
C TYR A 185 4.82 -5.03 -13.11
N GLY A 186 5.30 -4.07 -13.91
CA GLY A 186 6.72 -3.75 -14.02
C GLY A 186 7.33 -3.31 -12.67
N PHE A 187 6.65 -2.43 -11.94
CA PHE A 187 7.08 -2.05 -10.59
C PHE A 187 6.99 -3.19 -9.57
N ILE A 188 5.98 -4.05 -9.66
CA ILE A 188 5.90 -5.28 -8.83
C ILE A 188 7.13 -6.15 -9.09
N ALA A 189 7.49 -6.41 -10.36
CA ALA A 189 8.69 -7.17 -10.71
C ALA A 189 9.97 -6.48 -10.20
N LEU A 190 10.06 -5.16 -10.33
CA LEU A 190 11.18 -4.38 -9.82
C LEU A 190 11.36 -4.55 -8.31
N VAL A 191 10.29 -4.32 -7.52
CA VAL A 191 10.36 -4.34 -6.06
C VAL A 191 10.46 -5.76 -5.49
N HIS A 192 9.75 -6.73 -6.08
CA HIS A 192 9.62 -8.07 -5.50
C HIS A 192 10.57 -9.12 -6.08
N ALA A 193 11.20 -8.87 -7.23
CA ALA A 193 12.15 -9.80 -7.85
C ALA A 193 13.51 -9.14 -8.08
N ILE A 194 13.58 -8.01 -8.80
CA ILE A 194 14.87 -7.40 -9.19
C ILE A 194 15.60 -6.84 -7.97
N LEU A 195 14.94 -6.00 -7.18
CA LEU A 195 15.51 -5.36 -6.01
C LEU A 195 16.11 -6.37 -5.01
N PRO A 196 15.39 -7.42 -4.56
CA PRO A 196 15.98 -8.39 -3.64
C PRO A 196 17.13 -9.21 -4.28
N LEU A 197 17.16 -9.40 -5.60
CA LEU A 197 18.29 -10.09 -6.25
C LEU A 197 19.60 -9.30 -6.06
N VAL A 198 19.53 -7.98 -6.22
CA VAL A 198 20.69 -7.08 -6.09
C VAL A 198 20.94 -6.61 -4.65
N ALA A 199 19.92 -6.66 -3.78
CA ALA A 199 19.97 -6.16 -2.40
C ALA A 199 19.94 -7.28 -1.34
N GLN A 200 20.64 -8.40 -1.59
CA GLN A 200 20.82 -9.50 -0.62
C GLN A 200 19.49 -10.02 -0.02
N GLY A 201 18.48 -10.14 -0.88
CA GLY A 201 17.16 -10.65 -0.55
C GLY A 201 16.21 -9.64 0.08
N ARG A 202 16.60 -8.38 0.21
CA ARG A 202 15.77 -7.36 0.86
C ARG A 202 14.93 -6.58 -0.16
N THR A 203 13.63 -6.45 0.12
CA THR A 203 12.71 -5.53 -0.57
C THR A 203 12.65 -4.18 0.17
N LEU A 204 11.87 -3.20 -0.32
CA LEU A 204 11.70 -1.90 0.35
C LEU A 204 11.18 -2.07 1.78
N GLY A 205 10.11 -2.83 1.94
CA GLY A 205 9.56 -3.23 3.23
C GLY A 205 10.47 -4.18 4.00
N GLY A 206 11.27 -5.00 3.30
CA GLY A 206 12.31 -5.83 3.92
C GLY A 206 13.38 -5.01 4.63
N TRP A 207 13.80 -3.87 4.08
CA TRP A 207 14.71 -2.94 4.76
C TRP A 207 14.07 -2.35 6.01
N LEU A 208 12.81 -1.92 5.91
CA LEU A 208 12.08 -1.32 7.03
C LEU A 208 11.82 -2.33 8.16
N THR A 209 11.65 -3.60 7.83
CA THR A 209 11.22 -4.65 8.77
C THR A 209 12.27 -5.72 9.07
N GLY A 210 13.46 -5.65 8.49
CA GLY A 210 14.56 -6.58 8.76
C GLY A 210 14.35 -7.98 8.17
N ILE A 211 13.37 -8.10 7.28
CA ILE A 211 13.08 -9.33 6.55
C ILE A 211 14.01 -9.39 5.33
N SER A 212 14.71 -10.51 5.19
CA SER A 212 15.33 -10.90 3.92
C SER A 212 14.65 -12.14 3.38
N LEU A 213 14.49 -12.19 2.06
CA LEU A 213 14.07 -13.38 1.32
C LEU A 213 15.19 -14.43 1.28
N ASP A 214 16.45 -14.04 1.48
CA ASP A 214 17.61 -14.94 1.51
C ASP A 214 18.02 -15.26 2.96
N ASP A 215 17.03 -15.40 3.85
CA ASP A 215 17.19 -15.78 5.25
C ASP A 215 17.76 -17.20 5.45
N ARG A 216 17.84 -17.98 4.36
CA ARG A 216 18.35 -19.35 4.31
C ARG A 216 19.25 -19.50 3.07
N PRO A 217 20.32 -20.32 3.16
CA PRO A 217 21.18 -20.55 2.01
C PRO A 217 20.41 -21.26 0.90
N ARG A 218 20.41 -20.68 -0.30
CA ARG A 218 19.85 -21.28 -1.52
C ARG A 218 20.89 -21.22 -2.63
N GLY A 219 21.02 -22.30 -3.40
CA GLY A 219 21.76 -22.25 -4.66
C GLY A 219 21.11 -21.28 -5.64
N TRP A 220 21.87 -20.78 -6.62
CA TRP A 220 21.41 -19.71 -7.51
C TRP A 220 20.09 -20.07 -8.24
N PHE A 221 19.97 -21.31 -8.72
CA PHE A 221 18.77 -21.76 -9.44
C PHE A 221 17.54 -21.82 -8.52
N HIS A 222 17.70 -22.36 -7.31
CA HIS A 222 16.63 -22.37 -6.30
C HIS A 222 16.19 -20.94 -5.96
N ARG A 223 17.14 -20.02 -5.80
CA ARG A 223 16.85 -18.60 -5.52
C ARG A 223 16.01 -17.97 -6.63
N VAL A 224 16.39 -18.15 -7.90
CA VAL A 224 15.63 -17.62 -9.04
C VAL A 224 14.21 -18.20 -9.08
N VAL A 225 14.06 -19.52 -8.91
CA VAL A 225 12.72 -20.16 -8.91
C VAL A 225 11.88 -19.67 -7.73
N PHE A 226 12.45 -19.54 -6.53
CA PHE A 226 11.75 -19.00 -5.36
C PHE A 226 11.20 -17.58 -5.63
N TYR A 227 12.01 -16.73 -6.25
CA TYR A 227 11.63 -15.36 -6.56
C TYR A 227 10.56 -15.32 -7.64
N ALA A 228 10.66 -16.17 -8.66
CA ALA A 228 9.66 -16.29 -9.72
C ALA A 228 8.31 -16.77 -9.17
N VAL A 229 8.29 -17.81 -8.33
CA VAL A 229 7.06 -18.32 -7.70
C VAL A 229 6.44 -17.27 -6.78
N ARG A 230 7.26 -16.57 -5.98
CA ARG A 230 6.79 -15.47 -5.14
C ARG A 230 6.22 -14.32 -5.98
N LEU A 231 6.90 -13.93 -7.06
CA LEU A 231 6.44 -12.87 -7.96
C LEU A 231 5.10 -13.24 -8.61
N LEU A 232 4.95 -14.48 -9.08
CA LEU A 232 3.69 -14.98 -9.65
C LEU A 232 2.57 -14.93 -8.61
N TYR A 233 2.82 -15.42 -7.38
CA TYR A 233 1.86 -15.34 -6.28
C TYR A 233 1.40 -13.89 -6.02
N ILE A 234 2.33 -12.94 -5.97
CA ILE A 234 2.03 -11.53 -5.74
C ILE A 234 1.28 -10.92 -6.93
N ALA A 235 1.67 -11.25 -8.16
CA ALA A 235 1.00 -10.77 -9.37
C ALA A 235 -0.45 -11.26 -9.41
N VAL A 236 -0.70 -12.53 -9.09
CA VAL A 236 -2.05 -13.11 -8.99
C VAL A 236 -2.86 -12.44 -7.89
N LEU A 237 -2.27 -12.23 -6.71
CA LEU A 237 -2.93 -11.51 -5.61
C LEU A 237 -3.29 -10.07 -5.97
N SER A 238 -2.50 -9.45 -6.87
CA SER A 238 -2.66 -8.06 -7.31
C SER A 238 -3.58 -7.91 -8.54
N MET A 239 -4.16 -9.00 -9.05
CA MET A 239 -5.07 -8.94 -10.20
C MET A 239 -6.40 -8.30 -9.80
N VAL A 240 -6.58 -7.02 -10.14
CA VAL A 240 -7.81 -6.28 -9.84
C VAL A 240 -8.96 -6.70 -10.76
N HIS A 241 -8.67 -7.11 -11.99
CA HIS A 241 -9.69 -7.52 -12.98
C HIS A 241 -10.29 -8.89 -12.73
N LEU A 242 -9.67 -9.72 -11.86
CA LEU A 242 -10.14 -11.06 -11.52
C LEU A 242 -10.25 -11.20 -9.99
N PRO A 243 -11.17 -10.45 -9.34
CA PRO A 243 -11.22 -10.34 -7.88
C PRO A 243 -11.43 -11.68 -7.17
N PHE A 244 -12.18 -12.61 -7.80
CA PHE A 244 -12.39 -13.95 -7.26
C PHE A 244 -11.07 -14.72 -7.12
N VAL A 245 -10.15 -14.61 -8.09
CA VAL A 245 -8.84 -15.30 -8.06
C VAL A 245 -7.98 -14.75 -6.93
N SER A 246 -7.96 -13.43 -6.75
CA SER A 246 -7.25 -12.75 -5.66
C SER A 246 -7.80 -13.14 -4.28
N LEU A 247 -9.12 -13.21 -4.14
CA LEU A 247 -9.79 -13.65 -2.90
C LEU A 247 -9.50 -15.11 -2.56
N MET A 248 -9.53 -16.02 -3.54
CA MET A 248 -9.17 -17.43 -3.33
C MET A 248 -7.70 -17.57 -2.93
N THR A 249 -6.81 -16.81 -3.55
CA THR A 249 -5.38 -16.79 -3.21
C THR A 249 -5.16 -16.30 -1.76
N LEU A 250 -5.90 -15.27 -1.34
CA LEU A 250 -5.87 -14.77 0.03
C LEU A 250 -6.41 -15.82 1.02
N LEU A 251 -7.52 -16.49 0.70
CA LEU A 251 -8.09 -17.55 1.52
C LEU A 251 -7.09 -18.70 1.72
N VAL A 252 -6.46 -19.17 0.64
CA VAL A 252 -5.39 -20.19 0.71
C VAL A 252 -4.25 -19.72 1.60
N THR A 253 -3.84 -18.45 1.48
CA THR A 253 -2.79 -17.85 2.32
C THR A 253 -3.16 -17.89 3.80
N ILE A 254 -4.41 -17.52 4.13
CA ILE A 254 -4.91 -17.52 5.52
C ILE A 254 -4.94 -18.95 6.07
N VAL A 255 -5.44 -19.92 5.30
CA VAL A 255 -5.51 -21.33 5.71
C VAL A 255 -4.11 -21.90 5.96
N LEU A 256 -3.18 -21.70 5.03
CA LEU A 256 -1.80 -22.18 5.17
C LEU A 256 -1.07 -21.50 6.32
N TRP A 257 -1.28 -20.20 6.52
CA TRP A 257 -0.70 -19.51 7.66
C TRP A 257 -1.27 -20.01 8.98
N TYR A 258 -2.59 -20.19 9.09
CA TYR A 258 -3.24 -20.70 10.29
C TYR A 258 -2.73 -22.11 10.64
N ARG A 259 -2.65 -23.00 9.64
CA ARG A 259 -2.32 -24.41 9.81
C ARG A 259 -0.82 -24.71 9.92
N TYR A 260 0.03 -23.96 9.23
CA TYR A 260 1.46 -24.26 9.06
C TYR A 260 2.39 -23.08 9.34
N LYS A 261 1.88 -21.86 9.60
CA LYS A 261 2.68 -20.63 9.78
C LYS A 261 3.62 -20.34 8.60
N GLN A 262 3.19 -20.72 7.39
CA GLN A 262 3.95 -20.57 6.15
C GLN A 262 3.11 -19.87 5.08
N LEU A 263 3.78 -19.12 4.21
CA LEU A 263 3.17 -18.53 3.03
C LEU A 263 3.17 -19.53 1.86
N PRO A 264 2.24 -19.41 0.89
CA PRO A 264 2.09 -20.40 -0.19
C PRO A 264 3.39 -20.68 -0.95
N TYR A 265 4.15 -19.64 -1.27
CA TYR A 265 5.42 -19.76 -1.99
C TYR A 265 6.57 -20.35 -1.15
N ALA A 266 6.46 -20.37 0.18
CA ALA A 266 7.48 -20.95 1.06
C ALA A 266 7.48 -22.50 1.02
N VAL A 267 6.45 -23.11 0.43
CA VAL A 267 6.38 -24.56 0.22
C VAL A 267 7.50 -25.05 -0.71
N LEU A 268 7.99 -24.19 -1.62
CA LEU A 268 9.11 -24.54 -2.49
C LEU A 268 10.35 -24.96 -1.70
N ASP A 269 10.68 -24.24 -0.62
CA ASP A 269 11.83 -24.55 0.24
C ASP A 269 11.71 -25.93 0.91
N ARG A 270 10.49 -26.44 1.10
CA ARG A 270 10.25 -27.73 1.76
C ARG A 270 10.52 -28.92 0.84
N TYR A 271 10.22 -28.77 -0.44
CA TYR A 271 10.30 -29.85 -1.43
C TYR A 271 11.49 -29.72 -2.37
N TRP A 272 12.31 -28.68 -2.22
CA TRP A 272 13.51 -28.51 -3.02
C TRP A 272 14.57 -29.56 -2.67
N PRO A 273 15.14 -30.29 -3.65
CA PRO A 273 16.20 -31.26 -3.38
C PRO A 273 17.44 -30.56 -2.83
N THR A 274 17.78 -30.79 -1.55
CA THR A 274 19.08 -30.39 -1.02
C THR A 274 20.13 -31.34 -1.61
N ARG A 275 20.96 -30.84 -2.53
CA ARG A 275 22.20 -31.55 -2.86
C ARG A 275 23.06 -31.50 -1.60
N HIS A 276 23.19 -32.62 -0.89
CA HIS A 276 24.28 -32.80 0.04
C HIS A 276 25.56 -32.73 -0.79
N THR A 277 26.31 -31.64 -0.67
CA THR A 277 27.73 -31.69 -1.00
C THR A 277 28.36 -32.65 0.01
N PRO A 278 28.97 -33.77 -0.41
CA PRO A 278 29.74 -34.60 0.51
C PRO A 278 30.81 -33.71 1.14
N THR A 279 30.83 -33.63 2.46
CA THR A 279 31.99 -33.13 3.18
C THR A 279 33.13 -34.12 2.93
N THR A 280 34.27 -33.64 2.49
CA THR A 280 35.49 -34.41 2.18
C THR A 280 36.18 -34.99 3.43
N ASP A 281 35.43 -35.28 4.49
CA ASP A 281 35.95 -35.75 5.78
C ASP A 281 35.67 -37.25 6.04
N ASP A 282 35.16 -37.98 5.04
CA ASP A 282 34.94 -39.43 5.09
C ASP A 282 35.83 -40.18 4.06
N GLU A 283 37.14 -39.95 4.08
CA GLU A 283 38.17 -40.86 3.52
C GLU A 283 39.29 -41.13 4.55
#